data_AF-A0A6V7J0D2-F1
#
_entry.id   AF-A0A6V7J0D2-F1
#
_cell.length_a   1.000
_cell.length_b   1.000
_cell.length_c   1.000
_cell.angle_alpha   90.00
_cell.angle_beta   90.00
_cell.angle_gamma   90.00
#
_symmetry.space_group_name_H-M   'P 1'
#
loop_
_entity.id
_entity.type
_entity.pdbx_description
1 polymer ?
#
loop_
_entity_poly.entity_id
_entity_poly.type
_entity_poly.pdbx_seq_one_letter_code
_entity_poly.pdbx_strand_id
1 'polypeptide(L)' 'MQRRVVVTGLGIVSPLGVGVKHAWGALIDGKCAIQRLNDEEYGKLPCRV' A
#
# COMPACT_ATOMS: atom_id res chain seq x y z
N MET A 1 -3.72 34.92 14.24
CA MET A 1 -4.65 33.81 14.58
C MET A 1 -4.39 32.65 13.64
N GLN A 2 -4.18 31.43 14.13
CA GLN A 2 -3.87 30.24 13.30
C GLN A 2 -5.17 29.57 12.82
N ARG A 3 -5.29 29.27 11.52
CA ARG A 3 -6.47 28.61 10.94
C ARG A 3 -6.44 27.11 11.31
N ARG A 4 -7.51 26.60 11.92
CA ARG A 4 -7.64 25.16 12.22
C ARG A 4 -8.15 24.44 10.97
N VAL A 5 -7.34 23.52 10.46
CA VAL A 5 -7.70 22.65 9.34
C VAL A 5 -7.85 21.22 9.87
N VAL A 6 -8.87 20.51 9.40
CA VAL A 6 -9.18 19.13 9.79
C VAL A 6 -9.30 18.23 8.56
N VAL A 7 -9.06 16.94 8.74
CA VAL A 7 -9.29 15.92 7.73
C VAL A 7 -10.73 15.42 7.85
N THR A 8 -11.52 15.53 6.78
CA THR A 8 -12.94 15.14 6.75
C THR A 8 -13.19 13.81 6.05
N GLY A 9 -12.18 13.23 5.41
CA GLY A 9 -12.29 11.96 4.70
C GLY A 9 -10.91 11.38 4.36
N LEU A 10 -10.88 10.06 4.22
CA LEU A 10 -9.68 9.29 3.87
C LEU A 10 -10.03 8.25 2.82
N GLY A 11 -9.13 8.04 1.87
CA GLY A 11 -9.21 7.01 0.84
C GLY A 11 -7.82 6.41 0.61
N ILE A 12 -7.77 5.10 0.41
CA ILE A 12 -6.51 4.37 0.22
C ILE A 12 -6.67 3.40 -0.95
N VAL A 13 -5.70 3.44 -1.85
CA VAL A 13 -5.45 2.41 -2.86
C VAL A 13 -3.96 2.10 -2.77
N SER A 14 -3.63 0.90 -2.32
CA SER A 14 -2.23 0.46 -2.17
C SER A 14 -2.12 -1.06 -2.37
N PRO A 15 -0.89 -1.61 -2.44
CA PRO A 15 -0.68 -3.06 -2.47
C PRO A 15 -1.20 -3.80 -1.22
N LEU A 16 -1.38 -3.11 -0.09
CA LEU A 16 -2.05 -3.65 1.11
C LEU A 16 -3.58 -3.68 0.97
N GLY A 17 -4.10 -3.08 -0.10
CA GLY A 17 -5.42 -3.24 -0.67
C GLY A 17 -6.22 -1.94 -0.81
N VAL A 18 -7.50 -2.08 -1.16
CA VAL A 18 -8.37 -0.97 -1.55
C VAL A 18 -9.35 -0.63 -0.43
N GLY A 19 -9.38 0.64 -0.05
CA GLY A 19 -10.20 1.17 1.03
C GLY A 19 -9.49 1.18 2.38
N VAL A 20 -9.86 2.18 3.20
CA VAL A 20 -9.19 2.47 4.48
C VAL A 20 -9.20 1.26 5.42
N LYS A 21 -10.37 0.64 5.63
CA LYS A 21 -10.52 -0.49 6.56
C LYS A 21 -9.65 -1.68 6.17
N HIS A 22 -9.61 -2.01 4.88
CA HIS A 22 -8.88 -3.17 4.39
C HIS A 22 -7.36 -2.95 4.48
N ALA A 23 -6.86 -1.83 3.95
CA ALA A 23 -5.44 -1.51 4.01
C ALA A 23 -4.94 -1.34 5.46
N TRP A 24 -5.75 -0.76 6.35
CA TRP A 24 -5.40 -0.59 7.75
C TRP A 24 -5.36 -1.92 8.51
N GLY A 25 -6.32 -2.81 8.28
CA GLY A 25 -6.30 -4.16 8.84
C GLY A 25 -5.04 -4.93 8.41
N ALA A 26 -4.74 -4.93 7.10
CA ALA A 26 -3.53 -5.57 6.58
C ALA A 26 -2.24 -5.00 7.19
N LEU A 27 -2.19 -3.68 7.41
CA LEU A 27 -1.03 -3.02 8.02
C LEU A 27 -0.85 -3.43 9.50
N ILE A 28 -1.91 -3.42 10.31
CA ILE A 28 -1.85 -3.80 11.73
C ILE A 28 -1.51 -5.28 11.88
N ASP A 29 -2.04 -6.13 11.00
CA ASP A 29 -1.74 -7.57 10.97
C ASP A 29 -0.29 -7.87 10.53
N GLY A 30 0.51 -6.84 10.17
CA GLY A 30 1.89 -7.00 9.74
C GLY A 30 2.04 -7.65 8.36
N LYS A 31 1.01 -7.58 7.51
CA LYS A 31 1.09 -8.17 6.16
C LYS A 31 2.11 -7.41 5.32
N CYS A 32 2.93 -8.17 4.58
CA CYS A 32 3.84 -7.62 3.59
C CYS A 32 3.20 -7.74 2.20
N ALA A 33 3.09 -6.62 1.49
CA ALA A 33 2.59 -6.60 0.11
C ALA A 33 3.71 -6.57 -0.94
N ILE A 34 4.98 -6.64 -0.52
CA ILE A 34 6.11 -6.82 -1.41
C ILE A 34 6.10 -8.26 -1.92
N GLN A 35 6.13 -8.40 -3.22
CA GLN A 35 6.05 -9.69 -3.89
C GLN A 35 6.85 -9.67 -5.18
N ARG A 36 7.40 -10.82 -5.54
CA ARG A 36 8.14 -11.00 -6.77
C ARG A 36 7.23 -10.84 -7.98
N LEU A 37 7.69 -10.07 -8.97
CA LEU A 37 7.06 -10.01 -10.29
C LEU A 37 7.38 -11.29 -11.07
N ASN A 38 6.34 -12.01 -11.49
CA ASN A 38 6.47 -13.32 -12.13
C ASN A 38 6.46 -13.27 -13.67
N ASP A 39 6.22 -12.10 -14.25
CA ASP A 39 6.15 -11.94 -15.70
C ASP A 39 7.55 -12.09 -16.34
N GLU A 40 7.60 -12.68 -17.54
CA GLU A 40 8.86 -13.01 -18.24
C GLU A 40 9.68 -11.75 -18.55
N GLU A 41 9.00 -10.61 -18.75
CA GLU A 41 9.65 -9.31 -18.99
C GLU A 41 10.59 -8.89 -17.86
N TYR A 42 10.32 -9.30 -16.62
CA TYR A 42 11.15 -8.99 -15.45
C TYR A 42 12.28 -10.01 -15.23
N GLY A 43 12.36 -11.07 -16.03
CA GLY A 43 13.31 -12.17 -15.83
C GLY A 43 14.79 -11.75 -15.88
N LYS A 44 15.10 -10.70 -16.65
CA LYS A 44 16.45 -10.16 -16.83
C LYS A 44 16.89 -9.20 -15.72
N LEU A 45 15.98 -8.79 -14.82
CA LEU A 45 16.33 -7.90 -13.73
C LEU A 45 17.14 -8.66 -12.65
N PRO A 46 18.26 -8.09 -12.18
CA PRO A 46 19.11 -8.75 -11.20
C PRO A 46 18.49 -8.82 -9.79
N CYS A 47 17.57 -7.90 -9.46
CA CYS A 47 16.90 -7.84 -8.15
C CYS A 47 15.47 -8.40 -8.24
N ARG A 48 15.08 -9.21 -7.25
CA ARG A 48 13.80 -9.97 -7.24
C ARG A 48 13.06 -9.93 -5.90
N VAL A 49 13.41 -8.97 -5.04
CA VAL A 49 12.75 -8.73 -3.74
C VAL A 49 11.40 -8.06 -3.99
#